data_AF-A0A7C9QWK2-F1
#
_entry.id   AF-A0A7C9QWK2-F1
#
_cell.length_a   1.000
_cell.length_b   1.000
_cell.length_c   1.000
_cell.angle_alpha   90.00
_cell.angle_beta   90.00
_cell.angle_gamma   90.00
#
_symmetry.space_group_name_H-M   'P 1'
#
loop_
_entity.id
_entity.type
_entity.pdbx_description
1 polymer ?
#
loop_
_entity_poly.entity_id
_entity_poly.type
_entity_poly.pdbx_seq_one_letter_code
_entity_poly.pdbx_strand_id
1 'polypeptide(L)'
;MQFRERSRVIQVIRTVYDPAIKRGRAEVVARLDKDNPEIDETVRRSCSPAELAELEEFLATRNALLNRETTRAAAQSLAAQMRLAEAFFRTGPNGVAGITAADIYTAWDDLKKAMHKAGYRKAKDGH
;
A
#
# COMPACT_ATOMS: atom_id res chain seq x y z
N MET A 1 8.20 -18.36 11.34
CA MET A 1 8.37 -18.43 9.87
C MET A 1 9.38 -17.41 9.36
N GLN A 2 9.87 -17.53 8.12
CA GLN A 2 10.62 -16.48 7.42
C GLN A 2 9.88 -16.08 6.14
N PHE A 3 9.81 -14.78 5.88
CA PHE A 3 9.23 -14.23 4.65
C PHE A 3 10.30 -13.47 3.88
N ARG A 4 10.52 -13.80 2.61
CA ARG A 4 11.54 -13.16 1.78
C ARG A 4 10.94 -12.64 0.49
N GLU A 5 11.04 -11.33 0.28
CA GLU A 5 10.67 -10.72 -0.99
C GLU A 5 11.78 -10.90 -2.03
N ARG A 6 11.43 -11.41 -3.21
CA ARG A 6 12.35 -11.65 -4.33
C ARG A 6 11.67 -11.23 -5.64
N SER A 7 12.18 -10.21 -6.31
CA SER A 7 11.63 -9.70 -7.57
C SER A 7 10.08 -9.65 -7.53
N ARG A 8 9.39 -10.58 -8.20
CA ARG A 8 7.92 -10.66 -8.28
C ARG A 8 7.23 -11.58 -7.26
N VAL A 9 7.96 -12.20 -6.34
CA VAL A 9 7.37 -13.18 -5.40
C VAL A 9 7.74 -12.91 -3.95
N ILE A 10 6.84 -13.31 -3.05
CA ILE A 10 7.11 -13.45 -1.62
C ILE A 10 7.27 -14.95 -1.33
N GLN A 11 8.45 -15.35 -0.87
CA GLN A 11 8.72 -16.72 -0.44
C GLN A 11 8.34 -16.89 1.02
N VAL A 12 7.50 -17.89 1.28
CA VAL A 12 7.11 -18.33 2.62
C VAL A 12 7.99 -19.50 2.99
N ILE A 13 8.80 -19.34 4.03
CA ILE A 13 9.89 -20.26 4.36
C ILE A 13 9.72 -20.78 5.78
N ARG A 14 9.65 -22.10 5.92
CA ARG A 14 9.68 -22.83 7.18
C ARG A 14 11.10 -23.28 7.47
N THR A 15 11.49 -23.28 8.74
CA THR A 15 12.71 -23.97 9.18
C THR A 15 12.34 -25.33 9.73
N VAL A 16 12.87 -26.40 9.15
CA VAL A 16 12.65 -27.78 9.57
C VAL A 16 13.96 -28.37 10.07
N TYR A 17 13.94 -29.12 11.17
CA TYR A 17 15.14 -29.80 11.65
C TYR A 17 15.52 -30.95 10.70
N ASP A 18 16.76 -30.93 10.21
CA ASP A 18 17.30 -31.99 9.37
C ASP A 18 18.31 -32.83 10.18
N PRO A 19 17.97 -34.09 10.52
CA PRO A 19 18.83 -34.94 11.34
C PRO A 19 20.13 -35.36 10.63
N ALA A 20 20.17 -35.36 9.28
CA ALA A 20 21.36 -35.74 8.53
C ALA A 20 22.50 -34.71 8.68
N ILE A 21 22.12 -33.43 8.80
CA ILE A 21 23.06 -32.31 8.96
C ILE A 21 23.04 -31.71 10.38
N LYS A 22 22.24 -32.28 11.30
CA LYS A 22 22.07 -31.84 12.70
C LYS A 22 21.77 -30.34 12.85
N ARG A 23 21.05 -29.74 11.90
CA ARG A 23 20.72 -28.31 11.89
C ARG A 23 19.40 -28.05 11.19
N GLY A 24 18.84 -26.86 11.41
CA GLY A 24 17.66 -26.40 10.69
C GLY A 24 17.96 -26.20 9.20
N ARG A 25 17.08 -26.73 8.34
CA ARG A 25 17.03 -26.50 6.90
C ARG A 25 15.87 -25.58 6.57
N ALA A 26 16.12 -24.59 5.72
CA ALA A 26 15.07 -23.73 5.19
C ALA A 26 14.31 -24.45 4.07
N GLU A 27 13.00 -24.50 4.17
CA GLU A 27 12.09 -25.08 3.17
C GLU A 27 11.11 -24.02 2.71
N VAL A 28 11.03 -23.79 1.39
CA VAL A 28 10.04 -22.89 0.80
C VAL A 28 8.73 -23.66 0.71
N VAL A 29 7.75 -23.28 1.52
CA VAL A 29 6.43 -23.95 1.58
C VAL A 29 5.40 -23.28 0.69
N ALA A 30 5.57 -22.00 0.36
CA ALA A 30 4.71 -21.29 -0.58
C ALA A 30 5.45 -20.14 -1.29
N ARG A 31 4.91 -19.74 -2.44
CA ARG A 31 5.31 -18.55 -3.19
C ARG A 31 4.06 -17.76 -3.54
N LEU A 32 4.01 -16.52 -3.10
CA LEU A 32 2.90 -15.60 -3.36
C LEU A 32 3.36 -14.59 -4.42
N ASP A 33 2.45 -14.11 -5.26
CA ASP A 33 2.72 -12.94 -6.09
C ASP A 33 2.96 -11.72 -5.19
N LYS A 34 3.95 -10.89 -5.53
CA LYS A 34 4.34 -9.73 -4.70
C LYS A 34 3.38 -8.55 -4.85
N ASP A 35 2.81 -8.39 -6.04
CA ASP A 35 1.95 -7.28 -6.40
C ASP A 35 0.51 -7.55 -5.94
N ASN A 36 0.09 -8.82 -5.97
CA ASN A 36 -1.17 -9.28 -5.41
C ASN A 36 -1.01 -10.58 -4.57
N PRO A 37 -0.50 -10.48 -3.33
CA PRO A 37 -0.28 -11.64 -2.49
C PRO A 37 -1.60 -12.21 -1.95
N GLU A 38 -1.97 -13.39 -2.44
CA GLU A 38 -3.18 -14.11 -2.03
C GLU A 38 -2.88 -15.45 -1.35
N ILE A 39 -3.50 -15.68 -0.19
CA ILE A 39 -3.46 -16.99 0.50
C ILE A 39 -4.52 -17.90 -0.14
N ASP A 40 -4.14 -18.48 -1.28
CA ASP A 40 -4.97 -19.43 -2.03
C ASP A 40 -5.04 -20.81 -1.34
N GLU A 41 -5.85 -21.71 -1.91
CA GLU A 41 -6.04 -23.07 -1.38
C GLU A 41 -4.76 -23.93 -1.44
N THR A 42 -3.79 -23.57 -2.28
CA THR A 42 -2.49 -24.24 -2.33
C THR A 42 -1.67 -23.86 -1.10
N VAL A 43 -1.59 -22.57 -0.79
CA VAL A 43 -0.90 -22.06 0.41
C VAL A 43 -1.56 -22.57 1.68
N ARG A 44 -2.90 -22.59 1.74
CA ARG A 44 -3.65 -23.12 2.89
C ARG A 44 -3.34 -24.58 3.19
N ARG A 45 -3.11 -25.40 2.16
CA ARG A 45 -2.78 -26.83 2.32
C ARG A 45 -1.30 -27.06 2.68
N SER A 46 -0.40 -26.16 2.30
CA SER A 46 1.04 -26.28 2.57
C SER A 46 1.47 -25.74 3.94
N CYS A 47 0.66 -24.87 4.54
CA CYS A 47 0.93 -24.24 5.83
C CYS A 47 0.04 -24.81 6.94
N SER A 48 0.57 -24.87 8.16
CA SER A 48 -0.23 -25.11 9.35
C SER A 48 -1.03 -23.86 9.75
N PRO A 49 -2.07 -23.99 10.60
CA PRO A 49 -2.85 -22.84 11.06
C PRO A 49 -2.02 -21.73 11.71
N ALA A 50 -0.99 -22.09 12.49
CA ALA A 50 -0.11 -21.11 13.13
C ALA A 50 0.72 -20.32 12.11
N GLU A 51 1.17 -21.00 11.04
CA GLU A 51 1.97 -20.35 10.00
C GLU A 51 1.13 -19.51 9.05
N LEU A 52 -0.13 -19.89 8.84
CA LEU A 52 -1.10 -19.05 8.15
C LEU A 52 -1.35 -17.76 8.94
N ALA A 53 -1.49 -17.83 10.28
CA ALA A 53 -1.63 -16.65 11.11
C ALA A 53 -0.38 -15.74 11.03
N GLU A 54 0.84 -16.30 11.09
CA GLU A 54 2.07 -15.53 10.89
C GLU A 54 2.15 -14.89 9.49
N LEU A 55 1.69 -15.60 8.45
CA LEU A 55 1.65 -15.07 7.09
C LEU A 55 0.63 -13.95 6.93
N GLU A 56 -0.56 -14.08 7.52
CA GLU A 56 -1.60 -13.05 7.53
C GLU A 56 -1.11 -11.78 8.23
N GLU A 57 -0.46 -11.90 9.38
CA GLU A 57 0.13 -10.78 10.11
C GLU A 57 1.22 -10.08 9.29
N PHE A 58 2.09 -10.86 8.64
CA PHE A 58 3.12 -10.33 7.74
C PHE A 58 2.50 -9.52 6.58
N LEU A 59 1.49 -10.07 5.89
CA LEU A 59 0.82 -9.41 4.78
C LEU A 59 0.09 -8.14 5.23
N ALA A 60 -0.57 -8.18 6.39
CA ALA A 60 -1.23 -7.01 6.97
C ALA A 60 -0.23 -5.88 7.28
N THR A 61 0.91 -6.21 7.90
CA THR A 61 1.97 -5.26 8.22
C THR A 61 2.58 -4.65 6.96
N ARG A 62 2.85 -5.48 5.95
CA ARG A 62 3.34 -5.04 4.65
C ARG A 62 2.38 -4.07 3.98
N ASN A 63 1.09 -4.43 3.91
CA ASN A 63 0.07 -3.58 3.29
C ASN A 63 -0.07 -2.25 4.02
N ALA A 64 0.00 -2.24 5.36
CA ALA A 64 -0.01 -1.01 6.14
C ALA A 64 1.18 -0.10 5.81
N LEU A 65 2.38 -0.67 5.65
CA LEU A 65 3.57 0.07 5.26
C LEU A 65 3.43 0.67 3.85
N LEU A 66 3.03 -0.14 2.87
CA LEU A 66 2.83 0.31 1.49
C LEU A 66 1.74 1.38 1.39
N ASN A 67 0.64 1.23 2.12
CA ASN A 67 -0.42 2.23 2.18
C ASN A 67 0.07 3.54 2.78
N ARG A 68 0.89 3.47 3.84
CA ARG A 68 1.48 4.66 4.47
C ARG A 68 2.42 5.39 3.52
N GLU A 69 3.26 4.65 2.79
CA GLU A 69 4.16 5.22 1.80
C GLU A 69 3.40 5.84 0.63
N THR A 70 2.40 5.14 0.10
CA THR A 70 1.54 5.63 -0.98
C THR A 70 0.79 6.89 -0.57
N THR A 71 0.20 6.92 0.62
CA THR A 71 -0.51 8.09 1.14
C THR A 71 0.43 9.27 1.35
N ARG A 72 1.65 9.02 1.85
CA ARG A 72 2.68 10.05 1.99
C ARG A 72 3.10 10.62 0.63
N ALA A 73 3.37 9.76 -0.34
CA ALA A 73 3.75 10.17 -1.69
C ALA A 73 2.63 10.96 -2.38
N ALA A 74 1.37 10.56 -2.20
CA ALA A 74 0.21 11.29 -2.67
C ALA A 74 0.15 12.70 -2.05
N ALA A 75 0.27 12.81 -0.72
CA ALA A 75 0.28 14.12 -0.05
C ALA A 75 1.43 15.02 -0.52
N GLN A 76 2.61 14.46 -0.77
CA GLN A 76 3.79 15.21 -1.24
C GLN A 76 3.66 15.68 -2.69
N SER A 77 3.05 14.88 -3.57
CA SER A 77 2.90 15.19 -5.00
C SER A 77 1.64 16.00 -5.32
N LEU A 78 0.67 16.05 -4.41
CA LEU A 78 -0.64 16.67 -4.63
C LEU A 78 -0.54 18.11 -5.15
N ALA A 79 0.29 18.96 -4.53
CA ALA A 79 0.41 20.36 -4.95
C ALA A 79 0.93 20.51 -6.39
N ALA A 80 1.77 19.60 -6.87
CA ALA A 80 2.21 19.59 -8.26
C ALA A 80 1.09 19.11 -9.20
N GLN A 81 0.39 18.03 -8.82
CA GLN A 81 -0.74 17.50 -9.58
C GLN A 81 -1.88 18.52 -9.72
N MET A 82 -2.18 19.30 -8.67
CA MET A 82 -3.19 20.35 -8.72
C MET A 82 -2.87 21.45 -9.73
N ARG A 83 -1.60 21.85 -9.87
CA ARG A 83 -1.18 22.84 -10.87
C ARG A 83 -1.32 22.32 -12.30
N LEU A 84 -1.08 21.02 -12.50
CA LEU A 84 -1.33 20.38 -13.80
C LEU A 84 -2.83 20.32 -14.11
N ALA A 85 -3.65 19.97 -13.12
CA ALA A 85 -5.10 19.98 -13.26
C ALA A 85 -5.64 21.39 -13.56
N GLU A 86 -5.12 22.43 -12.90
CA GLU A 86 -5.44 23.83 -13.20
C GLU A 86 -5.20 24.16 -14.68
N ALA A 87 -4.04 23.78 -15.22
CA ALA A 87 -3.71 24.00 -16.64
C ALA A 87 -4.69 23.27 -17.58
N PHE A 88 -5.08 22.04 -17.23
CA PHE A 88 -6.09 21.27 -17.97
C PHE A 88 -7.45 21.99 -17.98
N PHE A 89 -7.94 22.49 -16.84
CA PHE A 89 -9.22 23.21 -16.79
C PHE A 89 -9.19 24.56 -17.50
N ARG A 90 -8.03 25.23 -17.56
CA ARG A 90 -7.90 26.51 -18.27
C ARG A 90 -7.87 26.35 -19.80
N THR A 91 -7.41 25.21 -20.31
CA THR A 91 -7.10 25.01 -21.74
C THR A 91 -7.93 23.91 -22.42
N GLY A 92 -8.59 23.05 -21.65
CA GLY A 92 -9.29 21.87 -22.16
C GLY A 92 -10.72 22.13 -22.66
N PRO A 93 -11.26 21.27 -23.54
CA PRO A 93 -12.64 21.37 -24.02
C PRO A 93 -13.65 21.07 -22.90
N ASN A 94 -14.66 21.93 -22.77
CA ASN A 94 -15.64 22.02 -21.66
C ASN A 94 -16.42 20.72 -21.32
N GLY A 95 -16.43 19.71 -22.21
CA GLY A 95 -17.30 18.53 -22.08
C GLY A 95 -16.82 17.42 -21.12
N VAL A 96 -15.51 17.27 -20.90
CA VAL A 96 -14.93 16.22 -20.01
C VAL A 96 -14.66 16.78 -18.58
N ALA A 97 -14.74 18.10 -18.42
CA ALA A 97 -14.41 18.83 -17.20
C ALA A 97 -15.50 18.78 -16.11
N GLY A 98 -16.77 18.57 -16.48
CA GLY A 98 -17.89 18.68 -15.53
C GLY A 98 -17.92 17.59 -14.45
N ILE A 99 -17.74 16.33 -14.86
CA ILE A 99 -17.75 15.18 -13.94
C ILE A 99 -16.50 15.20 -13.05
N THR A 100 -15.34 15.57 -13.61
CA THR A 100 -14.08 15.63 -12.88
C THR A 100 -14.02 16.80 -11.89
N ALA A 101 -14.69 17.93 -12.14
CA ALA A 101 -14.68 19.08 -11.25
C ALA A 101 -15.43 18.83 -9.93
N ALA A 102 -16.60 18.19 -9.97
CA ALA A 102 -17.39 17.91 -8.77
C ALA A 102 -16.62 17.01 -7.78
N ASP A 103 -16.02 15.92 -8.29
CA ASP A 103 -15.21 15.01 -7.49
C ASP A 103 -13.99 15.70 -6.88
N ILE A 104 -13.34 16.59 -7.65
CA ILE A 104 -12.21 17.40 -7.16
C ILE A 104 -12.65 18.34 -6.03
N TYR A 105 -13.80 19.00 -6.14
CA TYR A 105 -14.32 19.87 -5.07
C TYR A 105 -14.62 19.08 -3.79
N THR A 106 -15.27 17.93 -3.90
CA THR A 106 -15.55 17.05 -2.74
C THR A 106 -14.25 16.60 -2.08
N ALA A 107 -13.30 16.07 -2.85
CA ALA A 107 -12.00 15.64 -2.34
C ALA A 107 -11.22 16.79 -1.68
N TRP A 108 -11.30 18.00 -2.24
CA TRP A 108 -10.65 19.19 -1.71
C TRP A 108 -11.23 19.61 -0.35
N ASP A 109 -12.54 19.54 -0.17
CA ASP A 109 -13.18 19.87 1.10
C ASP A 109 -12.86 18.85 2.20
N ASP A 110 -12.80 17.57 1.87
CA ASP A 110 -12.38 16.54 2.83
C ASP A 110 -10.91 16.69 3.22
N LEU A 111 -10.03 17.03 2.27
CA LEU A 111 -8.64 17.34 2.56
C LEU A 111 -8.50 18.55 3.50
N LYS A 112 -9.23 19.65 3.25
CA LYS A 112 -9.22 20.83 4.13
C LYS A 112 -9.64 20.46 5.55
N LYS A 113 -10.73 19.69 5.70
CA LYS A 113 -11.20 19.22 7.01
C LYS A 113 -10.12 18.42 7.73
N ALA A 114 -9.46 17.50 7.02
CA ALA A 114 -8.38 16.68 7.57
C ALA A 114 -7.18 17.52 8.01
N MET A 115 -6.72 18.46 7.17
CA MET A 115 -5.62 19.38 7.51
C MET A 115 -5.96 20.24 8.73
N HIS A 116 -7.17 20.79 8.78
CA HIS A 116 -7.63 21.59 9.93
C HIS A 116 -7.67 20.77 11.22
N LYS A 117 -8.21 19.54 11.17
CA LYS A 117 -8.25 18.62 12.33
C LYS A 117 -6.85 18.24 12.80
N ALA A 118 -5.89 18.12 11.88
CA ALA A 118 -4.48 17.85 12.18
C ALA A 118 -3.68 19.09 12.62
N GLY A 119 -4.30 20.27 12.70
CA GLY A 119 -3.66 21.50 13.16
C GLY A 119 -2.87 22.27 12.08
N TYR A 120 -2.86 21.81 10.84
CA TYR A 120 -2.25 22.53 9.72
C TYR A 120 -3.17 23.65 9.24
N ARG A 121 -3.10 24.81 9.89
CA ARG A 121 -3.82 26.01 9.45
C ARG A 121 -3.00 26.76 8.40
N LYS A 122 -3.68 27.26 7.36
CA LYS A 122 -3.08 28.23 6.44
C LYS A 122 -2.59 29.41 7.29
N ALA A 123 -1.30 29.76 7.19
CA ALA A 123 -0.80 30.97 7.82
C ALA A 123 -1.68 32.14 7.37
N LYS A 124 -2.21 32.91 8.32
CA LYS A 124 -2.75 34.22 7.99
C LYS A 124 -1.53 35.06 7.65
N ASP A 125 -1.37 35.38 6.37
CA ASP A 125 -0.48 36.46 5.96
C ASP A 125 -0.95 37.70 6.73
N GLY A 126 -0.16 38.10 7.73
CA GLY A 126 -0.35 39.35 8.45
C GLY A 126 0.06 40.48 7.53
N HIS A 127 -0.94 41.10 6.90
CA HIS A 127 -0.83 42.43 6.31
C HIS A 127 -1.49 43.44 7.24
#